data_AF-A0A6M1ZGH7-F1
#
_entry.id   AF-A0A6M1ZGH7-F1
#
_cell.length_a   1.000
_cell.length_b   1.000
_cell.length_c   1.000
_cell.angle_alpha   90.00
_cell.angle_beta   90.00
_cell.angle_gamma   90.00
#
_symmetry.space_group_name_H-M   'P 1'
#
loop_
_entity.id
_entity.type
_entity.pdbx_description
1 polymer ?
#
loop_
_entity_poly.entity_id
_entity_poly.type
_entity_poly.pdbx_seq_one_letter_code
_entity_poly.pdbx_strand_id
1 'polypeptide(L)'
;ILTNKQFELVQKRNKKLIGKTLDVLIDSYNSESNLLAMGRSQGQGYNVDSNIIINNTQKIKSFGKIYKAKIIDLAEYDLIASLK
;
A
#
# COMPACT_ATOMS: atom_id res chain seq x y z
N ILE A 1 -6.13 -24.19 8.58
CA ILE A 1 -4.69 -24.53 8.76
C ILE A 1 -3.84 -23.92 7.62
N LEU A 2 -4.10 -24.25 6.35
CA LEU A 2 -3.29 -23.74 5.22
C LEU A 2 -3.33 -22.20 5.10
N THR A 3 -4.50 -21.58 5.21
CA THR A 3 -4.67 -20.11 5.11
C THR A 3 -3.84 -19.36 6.14
N ASN A 4 -3.85 -19.81 7.41
CA ASN A 4 -3.04 -19.20 8.47
C ASN A 4 -1.54 -19.30 8.15
N LYS A 5 -1.11 -20.45 7.61
CA LYS A 5 0.30 -20.63 7.21
C LYS A 5 0.69 -19.74 6.03
N GLN A 6 -0.20 -19.58 5.06
CA GLN A 6 0.00 -18.66 3.95
C GLN A 6 0.07 -17.21 4.43
N PHE A 7 -0.79 -16.80 5.38
CA PHE A 7 -0.77 -15.47 5.96
C PHE A 7 0.57 -15.15 6.65
N GLU A 8 1.12 -16.08 7.44
CA GLU A 8 2.44 -15.93 8.06
C GLU A 8 3.55 -15.68 7.03
N LEU A 9 3.51 -16.40 5.90
CA LEU A 9 4.47 -16.23 4.81
C LEU A 9 4.32 -14.88 4.11
N VAL A 10 3.08 -14.45 3.87
CA VAL A 10 2.79 -13.13 3.30
C VAL A 10 3.29 -12.03 4.22
N GLN A 11 2.99 -12.09 5.52
CA GLN A 11 3.50 -11.14 6.49
C GLN A 11 5.03 -11.10 6.52
N LYS A 12 5.71 -12.26 6.51
CA LYS A 12 7.17 -12.33 6.45
C LYS A 12 7.72 -11.70 5.17
N ARG A 13 7.04 -11.87 4.03
CA ARG A 13 7.43 -11.23 2.76
C ARG A 13 7.24 -9.72 2.82
N ASN A 14 6.08 -9.26 3.28
CA ASN A 14 5.73 -7.85 3.34
C ASN A 14 6.63 -7.09 4.34
N LYS A 15 7.02 -7.70 5.47
CA LYS A 15 7.98 -7.11 6.43
C LYS A 15 9.33 -6.77 5.80
N LYS A 16 9.76 -7.53 4.78
CA LYS A 16 10.98 -7.22 4.02
C LYS A 16 10.85 -6.00 3.10
N LEU A 17 9.64 -5.48 2.91
CA LEU A 17 9.39 -4.27 2.12
C LEU A 17 9.49 -3.00 2.96
N ILE A 18 9.37 -3.10 4.29
CA ILE A 18 9.53 -1.95 5.19
C ILE A 18 10.90 -1.29 4.95
N GLY A 19 10.91 0.02 4.78
CA GLY A 19 12.08 0.83 4.44
C GLY A 19 12.36 0.96 2.95
N LYS A 20 11.82 0.08 2.09
CA LYS A 20 11.98 0.14 0.64
C LYS A 20 11.07 1.22 0.03
N THR A 21 11.48 1.72 -1.13
CA THR A 21 10.66 2.64 -1.94
C THR A 21 10.08 1.88 -3.12
N LEU A 22 8.77 1.96 -3.29
CA LEU A 22 8.05 1.34 -4.41
C LEU A 22 7.43 2.42 -5.28
N ASP A 23 7.22 2.09 -6.56
CA ASP A 23 6.35 2.83 -7.45
C ASP A 23 4.90 2.47 -7.15
N VAL A 24 4.09 3.48 -6.82
CA VAL A 24 2.70 3.32 -6.40
C VAL A 24 1.81 4.21 -7.22
N LEU A 25 0.85 3.60 -7.93
CA LEU A 25 -0.25 4.28 -8.57
C LEU A 25 -1.29 4.62 -7.50
N ILE A 26 -1.68 5.89 -7.38
CA ILE A 26 -2.72 6.31 -6.44
C ILE A 26 -4.06 6.35 -7.17
N ASP A 27 -5.00 5.53 -6.71
CA ASP A 27 -6.30 5.34 -7.35
C ASP A 27 -7.38 6.25 -6.73
N SER A 28 -7.49 6.33 -5.40
CA SER A 28 -8.53 7.11 -4.72
C SER A 28 -8.16 7.49 -3.29
N TYR A 29 -9.00 8.30 -2.64
CA TYR A 29 -9.03 8.38 -1.18
C TYR A 29 -9.67 7.14 -0.56
N ASN A 30 -9.52 6.98 0.76
CA ASN A 30 -10.31 6.04 1.54
C ASN A 30 -11.80 6.43 1.49
N SER A 31 -12.70 5.44 1.57
CA SER A 31 -14.16 5.64 1.55
C SER A 31 -14.69 6.47 2.71
N GLU A 32 -14.03 6.44 3.87
CA GLU A 32 -14.48 7.13 5.08
C GLU A 32 -13.86 8.53 5.23
N SER A 33 -12.65 8.74 4.72
CA SER A 33 -11.99 10.05 4.78
C SER A 33 -10.89 10.23 3.73
N ASN A 34 -10.57 11.49 3.47
CA ASN A 34 -9.47 11.96 2.61
C ASN A 34 -8.12 12.11 3.36
N LEU A 35 -8.04 11.63 4.60
CA LEU A 35 -6.80 11.57 5.38
C LEU A 35 -5.88 10.42 4.92
N LEU A 36 -6.46 9.40 4.28
CA LEU A 36 -5.75 8.25 3.72
C LEU A 36 -6.09 8.11 2.23
N ALA A 37 -5.12 7.65 1.44
CA ALA A 37 -5.35 7.30 0.05
C ALA A 37 -4.99 5.84 -0.23
N MET A 38 -5.70 5.25 -1.18
CA MET A 38 -5.51 3.87 -1.64
C MET A 38 -4.72 3.90 -2.95
N GLY A 39 -3.67 3.10 -2.98
CA GLY A 39 -2.89 2.88 -4.18
C GLY A 39 -2.41 1.45 -4.30
N ARG A 40 -1.71 1.18 -5.39
CA ARG A 40 -1.21 -0.15 -5.72
C ARG A 40 0.12 -0.07 -6.44
N SER A 41 0.96 -1.06 -6.22
CA SER A 41 2.22 -1.21 -6.96
C SER A 41 2.05 -2.18 -8.11
N GLN A 42 3.09 -2.29 -8.93
CA GLN A 42 3.13 -3.25 -10.02
C GLN A 42 2.93 -4.68 -9.50
N GLY A 43 2.05 -5.43 -10.15
CA GLY A 43 1.72 -6.80 -9.77
C GLY A 43 0.55 -6.94 -8.78
N GLN A 44 -0.01 -5.82 -8.29
CA GLN A 44 -1.26 -5.83 -7.52
C GLN A 44 -2.47 -5.58 -8.43
N GLY A 45 -3.43 -6.49 -8.37
CA GLY A 45 -4.74 -6.40 -9.01
C GLY A 45 -5.66 -5.41 -8.31
N TYR A 46 -6.33 -4.58 -9.10
CA TYR A 46 -7.29 -3.59 -8.59
C TYR A 46 -8.49 -4.29 -7.92
N ASN A 47 -8.84 -3.86 -6.71
CA ASN A 47 -10.01 -4.33 -5.93
C ASN A 47 -10.04 -5.84 -5.59
N VAL A 48 -8.92 -6.54 -5.76
CA VAL A 48 -8.78 -7.97 -5.46
C VAL A 48 -7.60 -8.22 -4.53
N ASP A 49 -6.46 -7.57 -4.79
CA ASP A 49 -5.29 -7.63 -3.92
C ASP A 49 -5.34 -6.56 -2.82
N SER A 50 -4.42 -6.68 -1.86
CA SER A 50 -4.23 -5.70 -0.81
C SER A 50 -3.77 -4.34 -1.35
N ASN A 51 -4.10 -3.28 -0.60
CA ASN A 51 -3.79 -1.91 -0.96
C ASN A 51 -2.47 -1.45 -0.34
N ILE A 52 -1.92 -0.39 -0.94
CA ILE A 52 -0.90 0.45 -0.33
C ILE A 52 -1.59 1.71 0.18
N ILE A 53 -1.67 1.83 1.49
CA ILE A 53 -2.31 2.94 2.20
C ILE A 53 -1.30 4.07 2.33
N ILE A 54 -1.62 5.23 1.76
CA ILE A 54 -0.81 6.44 1.84
C ILE A 54 -1.28 7.30 3.00
N ASN A 55 -0.40 7.56 3.96
CA ASN A 55 -0.72 8.29 5.20
C ASN A 55 -0.47 9.80 5.15
N ASN A 56 0.10 10.31 4.05
CA ASN A 56 0.40 11.72 3.85
C ASN A 56 -0.22 12.24 2.54
N THR A 57 -1.55 12.22 2.50
CA THR A 57 -2.36 12.55 1.32
C THR A 57 -2.15 13.97 0.79
N GLN A 58 -1.67 14.91 1.61
CA GLN A 58 -1.35 16.28 1.20
C GLN A 58 -0.27 16.36 0.11
N LYS A 59 0.55 15.31 -0.08
CA LYS A 59 1.57 15.25 -1.14
C LYS A 59 1.01 14.76 -2.49
N ILE A 60 -0.25 14.34 -2.53
CA ILE A 60 -0.88 13.83 -3.76
C ILE A 60 -1.25 15.01 -4.64
N LYS A 61 -0.68 15.05 -5.85
CA LYS A 61 -0.96 16.10 -6.83
C LYS A 61 -2.16 15.76 -7.72
N SER A 62 -2.32 14.48 -8.03
CA SER A 62 -3.42 13.94 -8.84
C SER A 62 -3.49 12.42 -8.72
N PHE A 63 -4.70 11.87 -8.84
CA PHE A 63 -4.93 10.44 -9.03
C PHE A 63 -4.49 9.96 -10.41
N GLY A 64 -4.27 8.65 -10.55
CA GLY A 64 -3.82 8.04 -11.80
C GLY A 64 -2.34 8.29 -12.13
N LYS A 65 -1.58 8.91 -11.22
CA LYS A 65 -0.12 9.07 -11.35
C LYS A 65 0.63 8.11 -10.44
N ILE A 66 1.83 7.76 -10.88
CA ILE A 66 2.77 6.94 -10.12
C ILE A 66 3.63 7.85 -9.24
N TYR A 67 3.75 7.48 -7.97
CA TYR A 67 4.57 8.17 -6.98
C TYR A 67 5.58 7.20 -6.37
N LYS A 68 6.72 7.75 -5.94
CA LYS A 68 7.69 7.03 -5.11
C LYS A 68 7.22 7.04 -3.66
N ALA A 69 6.73 5.92 -3.16
CA ALA A 69 6.27 5.78 -1.79
C ALA A 69 7.25 4.90 -0.99
N LYS A 70 7.67 5.36 0.18
CA LYS A 70 8.45 4.55 1.13
C LYS A 70 7.50 3.75 2.00
N ILE A 71 7.65 2.43 2.01
CA ILE A 71 6.89 1.57 2.93
C ILE A 71 7.45 1.79 4.33
N ILE A 72 6.56 2.13 5.27
CA ILE A 72 6.92 2.44 6.65
C ILE A 72 6.40 1.39 7.63
N ASP A 73 5.29 0.74 7.30
CA ASP A 73 4.68 -0.27 8.17
C ASP A 73 3.68 -1.16 7.39
N LEU A 74 2.97 -2.03 8.09
CA LEU A 74 2.01 -3.00 7.58
C LEU A 74 0.73 -3.00 8.40
N ALA A 75 -0.41 -3.20 7.74
CA ALA A 75 -1.69 -3.49 8.37
C ALA A 75 -2.24 -4.79 7.76
N GLU A 76 -2.02 -5.91 8.45
CA GLU A 76 -2.35 -7.25 7.93
C GLU A 76 -1.73 -7.55 6.54
N TYR A 77 -2.54 -7.54 5.49
CA TYR A 77 -2.11 -7.73 4.10
C TYR A 77 -1.70 -6.42 3.42
N ASP A 78 -2.16 -5.28 3.93
CA ASP A 78 -1.93 -3.96 3.38
C ASP A 78 -0.57 -3.41 3.79
N LEU A 79 0.00 -2.58 2.90
CA LEU A 79 1.23 -1.85 3.18
C LEU A 79 0.88 -0.42 3.57
N ILE A 80 1.52 0.12 4.60
CA ILE A 80 1.44 1.54 4.94
C ILE A 80 2.67 2.24 4.36
N ALA A 81 2.44 3.31 3.61
CA ALA A 81 3.50 4.04 2.94
C ALA A 81 3.34 5.56 3.06
N SER A 82 4.47 6.24 2.89
CA SER A 82 4.54 7.69 2.87
C SER A 82 5.18 8.14 1.56
N LEU A 83 4.55 9.10 0.88
CA LEU A 83 5.10 9.70 -0.34
C LEU A 83 6.38 10.48 -0.01
N LYS A 84 7.40 10.29 -0.84
CA LYS A 84 8.62 11.08 -0.78
C LYS A 84 8.37 12.50 -1.25
#